data_AF-A0A955W0D4-F1
#
_entry.id   AF-A0A955W0D4-F1
#
_cell.length_a   1.000
_cell.length_b   1.000
_cell.length_c   1.000
_cell.angle_alpha   90.00
_cell.angle_beta   90.00
_cell.angle_gamma   90.00
#
_symmetry.space_group_name_H-M   'P 1'
#
loop_
_entity.id
_entity.type
_entity.pdbx_description
1 polymer ?
#
loop_
_entity_poly.entity_id
_entity_poly.type
_entity_poly.pdbx_seq_one_letter_code
_entity_poly.pdbx_strand_id
1 'polypeptide(L)'
;MTDRHDEASSAPTLLARETQPPSGMRYPWIDARLPGIVRVVGGGERSGRLAPRRNPAQAIIIHSTGRGIIDRWLALGAAERAHRSPADLALEVYVRGPTGPHYMLEQDGRVTQLCSEDLCAWGVGSKGAGPYMRAARDWDVVRGRSDPPYRWWRERWPEYGSPADLAGGHLWDRDPLAGGRPSCNANVVHIDVVEPIERGAPWSPATWASLTPLVADIAERREIALERERQLTHCDAHPIARTTASGVPYDTRAEGQFWWARLERELAARSDSHLVG
;
A
#
# COMPACT_ATOMS: atom_id res chain seq x y z
N MET A 1 -37.19 -4.76 -35.42
CA MET A 1 -36.99 -4.03 -34.13
C MET A 1 -35.96 -4.81 -33.35
N THR A 2 -34.70 -4.44 -33.47
CA THR A 2 -33.57 -5.04 -32.75
C THR A 2 -32.77 -3.87 -32.20
N ASP A 3 -33.16 -3.42 -31.02
CA ASP A 3 -32.38 -2.44 -30.26
C ASP A 3 -31.22 -3.18 -29.58
N ARG A 4 -30.02 -2.97 -30.15
CA ARG A 4 -28.76 -3.20 -29.45
C ARG A 4 -28.53 -1.99 -28.56
N HIS A 5 -28.69 -2.16 -27.26
CA HIS A 5 -28.07 -1.27 -26.30
C HIS A 5 -26.61 -1.69 -26.15
N ASP A 6 -25.74 -1.05 -26.93
CA ASP A 6 -24.33 -0.91 -26.60
C ASP A 6 -24.24 0.07 -25.42
N GLU A 7 -24.41 -0.44 -24.19
CA GLU A 7 -23.95 0.28 -23.00
C GLU A 7 -22.43 0.12 -22.90
N ALA A 8 -21.73 0.98 -23.66
CA ALA A 8 -20.35 1.28 -23.35
C ALA A 8 -20.30 1.79 -21.91
N SER A 9 -19.77 0.96 -21.01
CA SER A 9 -19.35 1.35 -19.68
C SER A 9 -18.47 2.59 -19.83
N SER A 10 -19.05 3.77 -19.58
CA SER A 10 -18.33 5.03 -19.61
C SER A 10 -17.45 5.03 -18.36
N ALA A 11 -16.21 4.57 -18.52
CA ALA A 11 -15.16 4.82 -17.56
C ALA A 11 -15.22 6.31 -17.17
N PRO A 12 -15.10 6.65 -15.88
CA PRO A 12 -15.09 8.04 -15.46
C PRO A 12 -14.04 8.80 -16.26
N THR A 13 -14.31 10.05 -16.59
CA THR A 13 -13.37 11.01 -17.21
C THR A 13 -12.24 11.36 -16.24
N LEU A 14 -11.58 10.36 -15.66
CA LEU A 14 -10.31 10.47 -14.99
C LEU A 14 -9.27 10.81 -16.06
N LEU A 15 -9.10 12.12 -16.25
CA LEU A 15 -7.94 12.80 -16.79
C LEU A 15 -7.14 11.93 -17.78
N ALA A 16 -7.69 11.67 -18.96
CA ALA A 16 -7.02 10.91 -20.02
C ALA A 16 -5.60 11.42 -20.39
N ARG A 17 -5.26 12.65 -19.97
CA ARG A 17 -3.91 13.22 -20.06
C ARG A 17 -2.92 12.61 -19.08
N GLU A 18 -3.37 12.15 -17.91
CA GLU A 18 -2.53 11.60 -16.85
C GLU A 18 -2.21 10.11 -17.07
N THR A 19 -2.89 9.46 -18.02
CA THR A 19 -2.66 8.06 -18.44
C THR A 19 -1.73 7.94 -19.66
N GLN A 20 -1.29 9.06 -20.22
CA GLN A 20 -0.26 9.10 -21.26
C GLN A 20 1.13 9.35 -20.65
N PRO A 21 2.19 8.74 -21.20
CA PRO A 21 3.55 8.96 -20.73
C PRO A 21 3.97 10.43 -20.91
N PRO A 22 4.38 11.13 -19.84
CA PRO A 22 4.94 12.47 -19.92
C PRO A 22 6.21 12.51 -20.76
N SER A 23 6.32 13.53 -21.61
CA SER A 23 7.56 13.83 -22.32
C SER A 23 8.72 14.04 -21.33
N GLY A 24 9.84 13.37 -21.56
CA GLY A 24 11.07 13.56 -20.78
C GLY A 24 11.14 12.79 -19.45
N MET A 25 10.25 11.82 -19.24
CA MET A 25 10.32 10.94 -18.08
C MET A 25 11.67 10.18 -18.05
N ARG A 26 12.29 10.13 -16.88
CA ARG A 26 13.60 9.47 -16.67
C ARG A 26 13.50 8.04 -16.14
N TYR A 27 12.28 7.58 -15.86
CA TYR A 27 11.95 6.29 -15.25
C TYR A 27 10.97 5.53 -16.17
N PRO A 28 10.77 4.21 -15.95
CA PRO A 28 9.74 3.47 -16.66
C PRO A 28 8.36 4.09 -16.45
N TRP A 29 7.54 4.09 -17.50
CA TRP A 29 6.17 4.59 -17.40
C TRP A 29 5.30 3.68 -16.52
N ILE A 30 5.40 2.37 -16.71
CA ILE A 30 4.82 1.31 -15.88
C ILE A 30 5.96 0.40 -15.45
N ASP A 31 6.12 0.17 -14.16
CA ASP A 31 7.20 -0.67 -13.62
C ASP A 31 6.78 -2.15 -13.57
N ALA A 32 5.52 -2.41 -13.23
CA ALA A 32 5.01 -3.76 -13.02
C ALA A 32 4.74 -4.50 -14.33
N ARG A 33 5.05 -5.81 -14.36
CA ARG A 33 4.96 -6.63 -15.58
C ARG A 33 3.60 -7.27 -15.80
N LEU A 34 2.60 -6.92 -14.98
CA LEU A 34 1.26 -7.50 -15.09
C LEU A 34 0.45 -6.83 -16.20
N PRO A 35 -0.35 -7.61 -16.95
CA PRO A 35 -1.25 -7.04 -17.95
C PRO A 35 -2.35 -6.20 -17.27
N GLY A 36 -2.80 -5.15 -17.96
CA GLY A 36 -3.94 -4.35 -17.53
C GLY A 36 -3.65 -3.31 -16.44
N ILE A 37 -2.39 -3.15 -16.02
CA ILE A 37 -2.01 -2.05 -15.12
C ILE A 37 -2.19 -0.71 -15.83
N VAL A 38 -2.90 0.20 -15.17
CA VAL A 38 -3.04 1.58 -15.60
C VAL A 38 -2.04 2.45 -14.86
N ARG A 39 -1.42 3.42 -15.54
CA ARG A 39 -0.56 4.43 -14.91
C ARG A 39 -1.30 5.74 -14.79
N VAL A 40 -1.22 6.37 -13.61
CA VAL A 40 -1.63 7.76 -13.38
C VAL A 40 -0.52 8.44 -12.58
N VAL A 41 -0.01 9.59 -13.00
CA VAL A 41 1.05 10.28 -12.23
C VAL A 41 0.47 10.93 -10.97
N GLY A 42 0.80 10.36 -9.80
CA GLY A 42 0.41 10.91 -8.51
C GLY A 42 0.99 12.30 -8.25
N GLY A 43 0.36 13.06 -7.35
CA GLY A 43 0.72 14.46 -7.10
C GLY A 43 2.11 14.65 -6.51
N GLY A 44 2.59 13.69 -5.72
CA GLY A 44 3.96 13.68 -5.20
C GLY A 44 4.99 13.69 -6.33
N GLU A 45 4.87 12.76 -7.27
CA GLU A 45 5.78 12.64 -8.41
C GLU A 45 5.64 13.84 -9.35
N ARG A 46 4.40 14.20 -9.70
CA ARG A 46 4.12 15.35 -10.58
C ARG A 46 4.69 16.66 -10.06
N SER A 47 4.69 16.86 -8.74
CA SER A 47 5.24 18.07 -8.11
C SER A 47 6.77 18.04 -7.94
N GLY A 48 7.44 16.95 -8.32
CA GLY A 48 8.88 16.79 -8.15
C GLY A 48 9.32 16.69 -6.69
N ARG A 49 8.40 16.38 -5.77
CA ARG A 49 8.67 16.35 -4.33
C ARG A 49 9.21 15.00 -3.84
N LEU A 50 8.98 13.93 -4.59
CA LEU A 50 9.47 12.60 -4.22
C LEU A 50 10.96 12.49 -4.54
N ALA A 51 11.71 12.01 -3.57
CA ALA A 51 13.12 11.75 -3.74
C ALA A 51 13.33 10.48 -4.59
N PRO A 52 14.36 10.43 -5.45
CA PRO A 52 14.81 9.18 -6.03
C PRO A 52 15.21 8.19 -4.96
N ARG A 53 14.83 6.93 -5.15
CA ARG A 53 15.25 5.82 -4.31
C ARG A 53 16.75 5.56 -4.50
N ARG A 54 17.47 5.45 -3.39
CA ARG A 54 18.93 5.17 -3.38
C ARG A 54 19.28 3.83 -2.76
N ASN A 55 18.47 3.37 -1.82
CA ASN A 55 18.59 2.06 -1.21
C ASN A 55 17.64 1.09 -1.93
N PRO A 56 18.01 -0.18 -2.11
CA PRO A 56 17.06 -1.20 -2.53
C PRO A 56 15.84 -1.21 -1.60
N ALA A 57 14.65 -1.40 -2.17
CA ALA A 57 13.48 -1.65 -1.35
C ALA A 57 13.67 -2.96 -0.57
N GLN A 58 13.32 -2.94 0.71
CA GLN A 58 13.54 -4.03 1.66
C GLN A 58 12.26 -4.81 1.94
N ALA A 59 11.11 -4.16 1.74
CA ALA A 59 9.79 -4.72 1.99
C ALA A 59 8.72 -4.10 1.08
N ILE A 60 7.57 -4.76 1.06
CA ILE A 60 6.32 -4.26 0.48
C ILE A 60 5.38 -3.96 1.64
N ILE A 61 4.85 -2.74 1.68
CA ILE A 61 3.82 -2.34 2.63
C ILE A 61 2.47 -2.33 1.95
N ILE A 62 1.55 -3.12 2.46
CA ILE A 62 0.19 -3.27 1.99
C ILE A 62 -0.73 -2.65 3.03
N HIS A 63 -1.57 -1.70 2.63
CA HIS A 63 -2.50 -1.06 3.55
C HIS A 63 -3.80 -0.72 2.87
N SER A 64 -4.83 -0.44 3.66
CA SER A 64 -6.05 0.13 3.12
C SER A 64 -5.88 1.64 2.90
N THR A 65 -6.61 2.20 1.93
CA THR A 65 -6.85 3.66 1.81
C THR A 65 -7.51 4.24 3.07
N GLY A 66 -8.10 3.35 3.89
CA GLY A 66 -8.80 3.68 5.12
C GLY A 66 -10.20 4.22 4.88
N ARG A 67 -10.95 4.35 5.99
CA ARG A 67 -12.37 4.67 5.94
C ARG A 67 -12.67 6.09 5.48
N GLY A 68 -11.72 7.02 5.60
CA GLY A 68 -11.91 8.42 5.21
C GLY A 68 -12.31 8.60 3.74
N ILE A 69 -11.82 7.76 2.83
CA ILE A 69 -12.26 7.77 1.42
C ILE A 69 -13.73 7.33 1.31
N ILE A 70 -14.10 6.24 1.98
CA ILE A 70 -15.46 5.72 1.95
C ILE A 70 -16.45 6.69 2.56
N ASP A 71 -16.11 7.30 3.69
CA ASP A 71 -16.99 8.26 4.37
C ASP A 71 -17.19 9.52 3.51
N ARG A 72 -16.15 9.99 2.81
CA ARG A 72 -16.29 11.09 1.82
C ARG A 72 -17.15 10.68 0.64
N TRP A 73 -16.99 9.46 0.12
CA TRP A 73 -17.81 8.95 -0.99
C TRP A 73 -19.28 8.81 -0.57
N LEU A 74 -19.55 8.27 0.62
CA LEU A 74 -20.90 8.14 1.18
C LEU A 74 -21.58 9.50 1.41
N ALA A 75 -20.81 10.55 1.66
CA ALA A 75 -21.31 11.91 1.81
C ALA A 75 -21.68 12.58 0.47
N LEU A 76 -21.32 12.00 -0.67
CA LEU A 76 -21.73 12.50 -1.99
C LEU A 76 -23.22 12.25 -2.24
N GLY A 77 -23.85 13.11 -3.04
CA GLY A 77 -25.23 12.94 -3.47
C GLY A 77 -25.44 11.66 -4.28
N ALA A 78 -26.66 11.10 -4.29
CA ALA A 78 -26.96 9.84 -4.98
C ALA A 78 -26.61 9.89 -6.49
N ALA A 79 -26.91 11.00 -7.16
CA ALA A 79 -26.56 11.20 -8.56
C ALA A 79 -25.04 11.15 -8.80
N GLU A 80 -24.25 11.70 -7.89
CA GLU A 80 -22.79 11.71 -8.02
C GLU A 80 -22.21 10.32 -7.73
N ARG A 81 -22.72 9.60 -6.73
CA ARG A 81 -22.31 8.21 -6.44
C ARG A 81 -22.66 7.23 -7.56
N ALA A 82 -23.66 7.53 -8.39
CA ALA A 82 -24.00 6.69 -9.55
C ALA A 82 -22.93 6.71 -10.65
N HIS A 83 -22.06 7.73 -10.66
CA HIS A 83 -21.04 7.93 -11.69
C HIS A 83 -19.61 7.92 -11.14
N ARG A 84 -19.44 7.70 -9.83
CA ARG A 84 -18.15 7.72 -9.16
C ARG A 84 -18.03 6.56 -8.21
N SER A 85 -16.91 5.86 -8.27
CA SER A 85 -16.53 4.83 -7.31
C SER A 85 -15.74 5.43 -6.13
N PRO A 86 -15.61 4.71 -5.00
CA PRO A 86 -14.64 5.07 -3.97
C PRO A 86 -13.20 5.14 -4.47
N ALA A 87 -12.84 4.32 -5.46
CA ALA A 87 -11.51 4.31 -6.06
C ALA A 87 -11.22 5.62 -6.81
N ASP A 88 -12.21 6.17 -7.53
CA ASP A 88 -12.07 7.46 -8.22
C ASP A 88 -11.77 8.58 -7.23
N LEU A 89 -12.40 8.54 -6.07
CA LEU A 89 -12.18 9.52 -5.01
C LEU A 89 -10.80 9.36 -4.34
N ALA A 90 -10.35 8.12 -4.10
CA ALA A 90 -8.98 7.86 -3.64
C ALA A 90 -7.95 8.37 -4.64
N LEU A 91 -8.16 8.08 -5.92
CA LEU A 91 -7.30 8.51 -7.01
C LEU A 91 -7.19 10.04 -7.07
N GLU A 92 -8.31 10.76 -6.99
CA GLU A 92 -8.30 12.23 -6.92
C GLU A 92 -7.48 12.78 -5.76
N VAL A 93 -7.55 12.13 -4.58
CA VAL A 93 -6.76 12.52 -3.42
C VAL A 93 -5.27 12.33 -3.68
N TYR A 94 -4.87 11.17 -4.21
CA TYR A 94 -3.45 10.86 -4.49
C TYR A 94 -2.88 11.66 -5.67
N VAL A 95 -3.71 11.98 -6.65
CA VAL A 95 -3.36 12.84 -7.77
C VAL A 95 -3.14 14.27 -7.27
N ARG A 96 -4.00 14.83 -6.42
CA ARG A 96 -3.84 16.23 -5.95
C ARG A 96 -2.83 16.38 -4.81
N GLY A 97 -2.70 15.38 -3.96
CA GLY A 97 -1.86 15.41 -2.77
C GLY A 97 -0.39 15.07 -3.05
N PRO A 98 0.54 15.51 -2.18
CA PRO A 98 1.93 15.10 -2.27
C PRO A 98 2.18 13.67 -1.75
N THR A 99 1.19 13.07 -1.09
CA THR A 99 1.24 11.74 -0.48
C THR A 99 0.48 10.73 -1.33
N GLY A 100 0.96 9.49 -1.37
CA GLY A 100 0.31 8.39 -2.06
C GLY A 100 1.23 7.17 -2.16
N PRO A 101 0.68 6.02 -2.56
CA PRO A 101 1.44 4.79 -2.74
C PRO A 101 2.14 4.72 -4.09
N HIS A 102 2.84 3.61 -4.31
CA HIS A 102 3.30 3.21 -5.63
C HIS A 102 2.14 2.61 -6.42
N TYR A 103 1.31 1.79 -5.79
CA TYR A 103 0.16 1.14 -6.41
C TYR A 103 -1.10 1.37 -5.59
N MET A 104 -2.23 1.56 -6.28
CA MET A 104 -3.57 1.47 -5.72
C MET A 104 -4.29 0.29 -6.37
N LEU A 105 -4.96 -0.51 -5.56
CA LEU A 105 -5.71 -1.69 -5.97
C LEU A 105 -7.18 -1.52 -5.58
N GLU A 106 -8.06 -1.72 -6.54
CA GLU A 106 -9.50 -1.57 -6.38
C GLU A 106 -10.18 -2.87 -5.94
N GLN A 107 -11.44 -2.76 -5.48
CA GLN A 107 -12.23 -3.92 -5.09
C GLN A 107 -12.67 -4.79 -6.28
N ASP A 108 -12.56 -4.32 -7.52
CA ASP A 108 -12.79 -5.11 -8.74
C ASP A 108 -11.51 -5.75 -9.29
N GLY A 109 -10.36 -5.58 -8.60
CA GLY A 109 -9.06 -6.08 -9.01
C GLY A 109 -8.25 -5.13 -9.90
N ARG A 110 -8.78 -3.97 -10.31
CA ARG A 110 -8.00 -3.02 -11.11
C ARG A 110 -6.80 -2.49 -10.33
N VAL A 111 -5.64 -2.49 -10.97
CA VAL A 111 -4.38 -1.96 -10.43
C VAL A 111 -4.01 -0.65 -11.14
N THR A 112 -3.78 0.39 -10.35
CA THR A 112 -3.27 1.68 -10.82
C THR A 112 -1.90 1.96 -10.22
N GLN A 113 -0.88 2.18 -11.05
CA GLN A 113 0.42 2.69 -10.61
C GLN A 113 0.37 4.22 -10.46
N LEU A 114 0.69 4.73 -9.27
CA LEU A 114 0.64 6.14 -8.89
C LEU A 114 2.00 6.80 -8.74
N CYS A 115 3.02 6.02 -8.42
CA CYS A 115 4.39 6.49 -8.32
C CYS A 115 5.32 5.44 -8.94
N SER A 116 6.36 5.88 -9.65
CA SER A 116 7.42 4.95 -10.04
C SER A 116 8.08 4.37 -8.80
N GLU A 117 8.39 3.08 -8.83
CA GLU A 117 9.08 2.39 -7.73
C GLU A 117 10.53 2.87 -7.53
N ASP A 118 11.12 3.56 -8.52
CA ASP A 118 12.43 4.22 -8.40
C ASP A 118 12.38 5.54 -7.62
N LEU A 119 11.19 5.94 -7.16
CA LEU A 119 10.97 7.07 -6.27
C LEU A 119 10.52 6.57 -4.89
N CYS A 120 10.72 7.39 -3.87
CA CYS A 120 10.27 7.12 -2.52
C CYS A 120 8.85 7.67 -2.33
N ALA A 121 7.82 6.90 -2.67
CA ALA A 121 6.43 7.31 -2.44
C ALA A 121 6.15 7.54 -0.94
N TRP A 122 5.28 8.50 -0.62
CA TRP A 122 4.99 8.87 0.76
C TRP A 122 3.72 8.16 1.28
N GLY A 123 3.88 6.89 1.69
CA GLY A 123 2.81 6.07 2.24
C GLY A 123 2.86 5.89 3.77
N VAL A 124 4.05 5.93 4.37
CA VAL A 124 4.30 5.78 5.81
C VAL A 124 4.88 7.08 6.39
N GLY A 125 4.23 7.62 7.42
CA GLY A 125 4.73 8.81 8.12
C GLY A 125 5.99 8.50 8.95
N SER A 126 6.82 9.51 9.24
CA SER A 126 7.99 9.36 10.13
C SER A 126 7.80 9.95 11.53
N LYS A 127 6.68 10.64 11.75
CA LYS A 127 6.39 11.31 13.02
C LYS A 127 6.20 10.29 14.13
N GLY A 128 7.04 10.37 15.16
CA GLY A 128 6.97 9.47 16.32
C GLY A 128 7.68 8.14 16.10
N ALA A 129 8.44 7.95 15.01
CA ALA A 129 9.24 6.75 14.77
C ALA A 129 10.56 6.68 15.56
N GLY A 130 10.95 7.78 16.22
CA GLY A 130 12.19 7.86 17.01
C GLY A 130 12.42 6.71 18.01
N PRO A 131 11.40 6.24 18.75
CA PRO A 131 11.54 5.10 19.66
C PRO A 131 11.92 3.78 18.99
N TYR A 132 11.60 3.57 17.71
CA TYR A 132 12.00 2.33 17.00
C TYR A 132 13.51 2.27 16.80
N MET A 133 14.15 3.43 16.62
CA MET A 133 15.57 3.53 16.21
C MET A 133 16.55 3.59 17.39
N ARG A 134 16.09 3.91 18.59
CA ARG A 134 16.95 4.13 19.77
C ARG A 134 17.25 2.86 20.57
N ALA A 135 17.17 1.71 19.91
CA ALA A 135 17.22 0.33 20.42
C ALA A 135 15.85 -0.23 20.85
N ALA A 136 15.66 -1.53 20.67
CA ALA A 136 14.48 -2.31 21.11
C ALA A 136 14.06 -2.02 22.56
N ARG A 137 15.05 -1.70 23.42
CA ARG A 137 14.81 -1.30 24.80
C ARG A 137 13.95 -0.04 24.92
N ASP A 138 14.08 0.93 24.02
CA ASP A 138 13.25 2.14 24.02
C ASP A 138 11.85 1.86 23.49
N TRP A 139 11.68 0.96 22.52
CA TRP A 139 10.34 0.49 22.14
C TRP A 139 9.65 -0.15 23.35
N ASP A 140 10.35 -1.04 24.06
CA ASP A 140 9.84 -1.73 25.26
C ASP A 140 9.61 -0.81 26.46
N VAL A 141 10.51 0.15 26.70
CA VAL A 141 10.47 1.11 27.83
C VAL A 141 9.50 2.25 27.57
N VAL A 142 9.40 2.74 26.33
CA VAL A 142 8.50 3.85 26.00
C VAL A 142 7.07 3.34 25.96
N ARG A 143 6.75 2.19 25.32
CA ARG A 143 5.36 1.67 25.19
C ARG A 143 5.16 0.15 24.98
N GLY A 144 6.19 -0.68 24.85
CA GLY A 144 6.06 -2.07 24.36
C GLY A 144 5.75 -3.14 25.40
N ARG A 145 6.22 -3.00 26.65
CA ARG A 145 5.92 -3.98 27.74
C ARG A 145 4.78 -3.56 28.66
N SER A 146 4.55 -2.25 28.81
CA SER A 146 3.71 -1.68 29.88
C SER A 146 2.52 -0.87 29.38
N ASP A 147 2.41 -0.60 28.07
CA ASP A 147 1.28 0.14 27.48
C ASP A 147 0.37 -0.87 26.76
N PRO A 148 -0.76 -1.28 27.39
CA PRO A 148 -1.69 -2.27 26.84
C PRO A 148 -2.06 -2.12 25.35
N PRO A 149 -2.17 -0.90 24.79
CA PRO A 149 -2.57 -0.72 23.40
C PRO A 149 -1.65 -1.36 22.36
N TYR A 150 -0.36 -1.53 22.62
CA TYR A 150 0.60 -2.02 21.61
C TYR A 150 0.96 -3.49 21.73
N ARG A 151 0.34 -4.21 22.68
CA ARG A 151 0.61 -5.63 22.94
C ARG A 151 0.46 -6.49 21.68
N TRP A 152 -0.53 -6.19 20.83
CA TRP A 152 -0.81 -6.91 19.60
C TRP A 152 0.42 -7.00 18.68
N TRP A 153 1.28 -5.97 18.64
CA TRP A 153 2.45 -5.95 17.76
C TRP A 153 3.48 -6.97 18.24
N ARG A 154 3.69 -7.09 19.55
CA ARG A 154 4.60 -8.08 20.15
C ARG A 154 4.09 -9.50 20.03
N GLU A 155 2.78 -9.70 20.16
CA GLU A 155 2.15 -11.00 19.92
C GLU A 155 2.31 -11.44 18.46
N ARG A 156 2.24 -10.48 17.53
CA ARG A 156 2.45 -10.71 16.11
C ARG A 156 3.93 -10.97 15.76
N TRP A 157 4.86 -10.24 16.38
CA TRP A 157 6.29 -10.24 16.06
C TRP A 157 7.15 -10.53 17.30
N PRO A 158 7.03 -11.72 17.92
CA PRO A 158 7.68 -12.01 19.19
C PRO A 158 9.21 -12.09 19.10
N GLU A 159 9.75 -12.38 17.91
CA GLU A 159 11.19 -12.50 17.63
C GLU A 159 11.89 -11.14 17.51
N TYR A 160 11.14 -10.07 17.27
CA TYR A 160 11.68 -8.75 16.96
C TYR A 160 11.61 -7.83 18.18
N GLY A 161 12.66 -7.04 18.34
CA GLY A 161 12.76 -6.07 19.42
C GLY A 161 11.94 -4.80 19.16
N SER A 162 11.77 -4.41 17.91
CA SER A 162 11.04 -3.21 17.48
C SER A 162 10.64 -3.29 15.99
N PRO A 163 9.76 -2.39 15.51
CA PRO A 163 9.47 -2.26 14.07
C PRO A 163 10.69 -2.00 13.19
N ALA A 164 11.79 -1.47 13.72
CA ALA A 164 13.03 -1.27 12.95
C ALA A 164 13.73 -2.58 12.60
N ASP A 165 13.48 -3.66 13.36
CA ASP A 165 14.11 -4.96 13.16
C ASP A 165 13.45 -5.76 12.01
N LEU A 166 12.25 -5.35 11.56
CA LEU A 166 11.58 -5.96 10.41
C LEU A 166 12.36 -5.69 9.11
N ALA A 167 12.05 -6.47 8.07
CA ALA A 167 12.71 -6.42 6.77
C ALA A 167 14.25 -6.55 6.88
N GLY A 168 14.71 -7.55 7.65
CA GLY A 168 16.13 -7.77 7.93
C GLY A 168 16.82 -6.65 8.70
N GLY A 169 16.10 -5.82 9.45
CA GLY A 169 16.66 -4.68 10.19
C GLY A 169 16.83 -3.39 9.38
N HIS A 170 16.31 -3.35 8.15
CA HIS A 170 16.51 -2.24 7.21
C HIS A 170 15.24 -1.41 6.97
N LEU A 171 14.12 -1.73 7.64
CA LEU A 171 12.83 -1.07 7.39
C LEU A 171 12.90 0.45 7.62
N TRP A 172 13.66 0.90 8.62
CA TRP A 172 13.77 2.31 9.01
C TRP A 172 15.18 2.88 8.78
N ASP A 173 15.93 2.32 7.84
CA ASP A 173 17.22 2.85 7.44
C ASP A 173 17.15 4.32 7.01
N ARG A 174 18.29 5.00 7.16
CA ARG A 174 18.40 6.43 6.90
C ARG A 174 18.32 6.70 5.40
N ASP A 175 17.56 7.73 5.05
CA ASP A 175 17.52 8.28 3.70
C ASP A 175 18.53 9.43 3.58
N PRO A 176 19.60 9.28 2.78
CA PRO A 176 20.60 10.33 2.57
C PRO A 176 20.00 11.63 2.04
N LEU A 177 18.91 11.58 1.26
CA LEU A 177 18.26 12.75 0.66
C LEU A 177 17.29 13.44 1.63
N ALA A 178 16.84 12.74 2.68
CA ALA A 178 16.07 13.32 3.78
C ALA A 178 16.97 13.86 4.92
N GLY A 179 18.20 14.27 4.60
CA GLY A 179 19.19 14.73 5.59
C GLY A 179 19.68 13.61 6.50
N GLY A 180 19.76 12.38 5.99
CA GLY A 180 20.19 11.20 6.73
C GLY A 180 19.23 10.78 7.84
N ARG A 181 17.94 11.12 7.74
CA ARG A 181 16.92 10.76 8.74
C ARG A 181 16.35 9.36 8.48
N PRO A 182 16.01 8.59 9.52
CA PRO A 182 15.27 7.33 9.38
C PRO A 182 13.99 7.52 8.57
N SER A 183 13.75 6.65 7.58
CA SER A 183 12.62 6.78 6.67
C SER A 183 12.12 5.43 6.17
N CYS A 184 10.93 5.01 6.61
CA CYS A 184 10.31 3.79 6.08
C CYS A 184 10.03 3.89 4.57
N ASN A 185 9.52 5.02 4.09
CA ASN A 185 9.21 5.26 2.67
C ASN A 185 10.40 5.01 1.74
N ALA A 186 11.63 5.30 2.20
CA ALA A 186 12.84 5.12 1.40
C ALA A 186 13.20 3.64 1.19
N ASN A 187 12.69 2.75 2.03
CA ASN A 187 13.06 1.34 2.06
C ASN A 187 11.91 0.41 1.65
N VAL A 188 10.77 0.92 1.17
CA VAL A 188 9.61 0.07 0.83
C VAL A 188 8.93 0.45 -0.48
N VAL A 189 8.24 -0.53 -1.07
CA VAL A 189 7.18 -0.30 -2.07
C VAL A 189 5.83 -0.30 -1.37
N HIS A 190 4.89 0.53 -1.82
CA HIS A 190 3.59 0.76 -1.16
C HIS A 190 2.46 0.33 -2.07
N ILE A 191 1.52 -0.44 -1.51
CA ILE A 191 0.27 -0.84 -2.15
C ILE A 191 -0.87 -0.40 -1.24
N ASP A 192 -1.70 0.53 -1.72
CA ASP A 192 -3.00 0.81 -1.12
C ASP A 192 -4.05 -0.10 -1.74
N VAL A 193 -4.90 -0.68 -0.91
CA VAL A 193 -6.12 -1.34 -1.33
C VAL A 193 -7.29 -0.45 -0.94
N VAL A 194 -8.17 -0.13 -1.90
CA VAL A 194 -9.36 0.69 -1.62
C VAL A 194 -10.22 -0.03 -0.59
N GLU A 195 -10.56 0.63 0.52
CA GLU A 195 -11.39 0.04 1.58
C GLU A 195 -12.76 -0.42 1.02
N PRO A 196 -13.30 -1.58 1.44
CA PRO A 196 -14.67 -1.95 1.11
C PRO A 196 -15.71 -0.91 1.60
N ILE A 197 -16.80 -0.78 0.84
CA ILE A 197 -17.91 0.13 1.18
C ILE A 197 -18.55 -0.28 2.51
N GLU A 198 -18.80 -1.57 2.69
CA GLU A 198 -19.28 -2.12 3.94
C GLU A 198 -18.16 -2.13 4.98
N ARG A 199 -18.44 -1.59 6.17
CA ARG A 199 -17.44 -1.45 7.23
C ARG A 199 -17.04 -2.83 7.73
N GLY A 200 -15.75 -3.13 7.66
CA GLY A 200 -15.23 -4.40 8.13
C GLY A 200 -15.55 -5.57 7.19
N ALA A 201 -15.96 -5.31 5.96
CA ALA A 201 -16.02 -6.36 4.96
C ALA A 201 -14.59 -6.82 4.57
N PRO A 202 -14.44 -8.10 4.16
CA PRO A 202 -13.20 -8.58 3.59
C PRO A 202 -12.90 -7.88 2.25
N TRP A 203 -11.65 -7.93 1.81
CA TRP A 203 -11.34 -7.58 0.42
C TRP A 203 -11.90 -8.63 -0.53
N SER A 204 -12.37 -8.18 -1.69
CA SER A 204 -12.98 -9.05 -2.69
C SER A 204 -12.01 -10.13 -3.22
N PRO A 205 -12.51 -11.24 -3.77
CA PRO A 205 -11.68 -12.22 -4.46
C PRO A 205 -10.88 -11.62 -5.62
N ALA A 206 -11.44 -10.65 -6.36
CA ALA A 206 -10.75 -10.00 -7.48
C ALA A 206 -9.57 -9.14 -7.01
N THR A 207 -9.71 -8.47 -5.86
CA THR A 207 -8.62 -7.79 -5.17
C THR A 207 -7.50 -8.77 -4.86
N TRP A 208 -7.79 -9.90 -4.24
CA TRP A 208 -6.76 -10.90 -3.91
C TRP A 208 -6.11 -11.52 -5.15
N ALA A 209 -6.90 -11.82 -6.18
CA ALA A 209 -6.41 -12.35 -7.45
C ALA A 209 -5.40 -11.41 -8.15
N SER A 210 -5.50 -10.09 -7.88
CA SER A 210 -4.62 -9.06 -8.45
C SER A 210 -3.49 -8.64 -7.50
N LEU A 211 -3.73 -8.64 -6.19
CA LEU A 211 -2.73 -8.35 -5.16
C LEU A 211 -1.61 -9.38 -5.16
N THR A 212 -1.95 -10.66 -5.14
CA THR A 212 -0.96 -11.75 -5.07
C THR A 212 0.06 -11.72 -6.21
N PRO A 213 -0.33 -11.64 -7.50
CA PRO A 213 0.66 -11.52 -8.58
C PRO A 213 1.42 -10.20 -8.53
N LEU A 214 0.80 -9.10 -8.08
CA LEU A 214 1.48 -7.82 -7.98
C LEU A 214 2.58 -7.87 -6.92
N VAL A 215 2.31 -8.48 -5.77
CA VAL A 215 3.30 -8.69 -4.72
C VAL A 215 4.45 -9.58 -5.21
N ALA A 216 4.14 -10.68 -5.92
CA ALA A 216 5.16 -11.57 -6.48
C ALA A 216 6.03 -10.86 -7.54
N ASP A 217 5.41 -10.10 -8.44
CA ASP A 217 6.11 -9.32 -9.48
C ASP A 217 7.02 -8.24 -8.87
N ILE A 218 6.53 -7.48 -7.90
CA ILE A 218 7.36 -6.49 -7.18
C ILE A 218 8.52 -7.19 -6.47
N ALA A 219 8.24 -8.30 -5.78
CA ALA A 219 9.24 -9.05 -5.03
C ALA A 219 10.37 -9.56 -5.94
N GLU A 220 10.02 -10.14 -7.09
CA GLU A 220 11.00 -10.59 -8.08
C GLU A 220 11.82 -9.41 -8.63
N ARG A 221 11.15 -8.34 -9.09
CA ARG A 221 11.82 -7.20 -9.72
C ARG A 221 12.72 -6.41 -8.78
N ARG A 222 12.38 -6.38 -7.49
CA ARG A 222 13.10 -5.63 -6.46
C ARG A 222 13.95 -6.52 -5.57
N GLU A 223 14.07 -7.81 -5.90
CA GLU A 223 14.84 -8.80 -5.14
C GLU A 223 14.43 -8.84 -3.64
N ILE A 224 13.13 -8.64 -3.36
CA ILE A 224 12.56 -8.71 -2.01
C ILE A 224 12.14 -10.16 -1.78
N ALA A 225 12.67 -10.81 -0.74
CA ALA A 225 12.24 -12.15 -0.39
C ALA A 225 10.75 -12.18 0.01
N LEU A 226 10.03 -13.20 -0.46
CA LEU A 226 8.63 -13.47 -0.11
C LEU A 226 8.54 -14.14 1.25
N GLU A 227 8.87 -13.39 2.30
CA GLU A 227 8.90 -13.81 3.69
C GLU A 227 8.13 -12.83 4.57
N ARG A 228 7.46 -13.37 5.58
CA ARG A 228 6.55 -12.64 6.47
C ARG A 228 7.05 -11.24 6.90
N GLU A 229 8.31 -11.11 7.31
CA GLU A 229 8.90 -9.85 7.76
C GLU A 229 9.14 -8.78 6.67
N ARG A 230 8.87 -9.11 5.40
CA ARG A 230 9.03 -8.24 4.22
C ARG A 230 7.71 -7.95 3.50
N GLN A 231 6.61 -8.60 3.85
CA GLN A 231 5.27 -8.28 3.37
C GLN A 231 4.41 -7.82 4.55
N LEU A 232 4.46 -6.52 4.78
CA LEU A 232 4.04 -5.89 6.02
C LEU A 232 2.78 -5.06 5.80
N THR A 233 2.03 -4.83 6.88
CA THR A 233 1.06 -3.74 6.90
C THR A 233 1.70 -2.44 7.36
N HIS A 234 1.04 -1.32 7.11
CA HIS A 234 1.43 -0.03 7.70
C HIS A 234 1.36 -0.10 9.24
N CYS A 235 0.43 -0.88 9.82
CA CYS A 235 0.42 -1.12 11.26
C CYS A 235 1.69 -1.79 11.77
N ASP A 236 2.22 -2.78 11.05
CA ASP A 236 3.45 -3.48 11.45
C ASP A 236 4.66 -2.53 11.39
N ALA A 237 4.74 -1.71 10.34
CA ALA A 237 5.83 -0.76 10.14
C ALA A 237 5.77 0.43 11.11
N HIS A 238 4.57 0.90 11.47
CA HIS A 238 4.40 2.12 12.28
C HIS A 238 3.29 2.01 13.36
N PRO A 239 3.42 1.09 14.34
CA PRO A 239 2.37 0.80 15.31
C PRO A 239 1.99 2.01 16.18
N ILE A 240 2.91 2.92 16.52
CA ILE A 240 2.59 4.14 17.29
C ILE A 240 1.54 5.00 16.58
N ALA A 241 1.66 5.13 15.25
CA ALA A 241 0.76 5.97 14.47
C ALA A 241 -0.52 5.23 14.04
N ARG A 242 -0.51 3.89 14.05
CA ARG A 242 -1.53 3.04 13.44
C ARG A 242 -2.22 2.07 14.41
N THR A 243 -2.03 2.27 15.70
CA THR A 243 -2.81 1.59 16.75
C THR A 243 -3.96 2.50 17.17
N THR A 244 -5.17 1.96 17.26
CA THR A 244 -6.34 2.71 17.77
C THR A 244 -6.21 2.99 19.27
N ALA A 245 -7.04 3.90 19.78
CA ALA A 245 -7.15 4.12 21.23
C ALA A 245 -7.56 2.85 22.02
N SER A 246 -8.27 1.92 21.37
CA SER A 246 -8.65 0.63 21.95
C SER A 246 -7.56 -0.45 21.86
N GLY A 247 -6.38 -0.12 21.34
CA GLY A 247 -5.26 -1.06 21.29
C GLY A 247 -5.32 -2.09 20.18
N VAL A 248 -5.98 -1.77 19.06
CA VAL A 248 -6.01 -2.66 17.89
C VAL A 248 -5.35 -2.01 16.68
N PRO A 249 -4.71 -2.79 15.79
CA PRO A 249 -4.17 -2.28 14.53
C PRO A 249 -5.29 -1.69 13.65
N TYR A 250 -5.02 -0.55 13.02
CA TYR A 250 -5.96 0.15 12.14
C TYR A 250 -6.26 -0.64 10.84
N ASP A 251 -5.26 -1.31 10.27
CA ASP A 251 -5.30 -1.90 8.92
C ASP A 251 -5.72 -3.38 8.88
N THR A 252 -6.01 -3.99 10.04
CA THR A 252 -6.46 -5.40 10.13
C THR A 252 -7.76 -5.53 10.93
N ARG A 253 -8.73 -4.65 10.65
CA ARG A 253 -9.98 -4.56 11.44
C ARG A 253 -10.99 -5.65 11.13
N ALA A 254 -10.82 -6.37 10.02
CA ALA A 254 -11.74 -7.41 9.58
C ALA A 254 -11.02 -8.68 9.15
N GLU A 255 -11.65 -9.82 9.46
CA GLU A 255 -11.26 -11.11 8.92
C GLU A 255 -11.34 -11.05 7.38
N GLY A 256 -10.24 -11.37 6.71
CA GLY A 256 -10.16 -11.39 5.24
C GLY A 256 -9.65 -10.12 4.56
N GLN A 257 -9.28 -9.07 5.33
CA GLN A 257 -8.33 -8.03 4.87
C GLN A 257 -6.89 -8.59 4.88
N PHE A 258 -5.84 -7.77 4.76
CA PHE A 258 -4.48 -8.31 4.69
C PHE A 258 -4.09 -9.14 5.93
N TRP A 259 -3.59 -10.35 5.69
CA TRP A 259 -2.92 -11.18 6.67
C TRP A 259 -1.93 -12.11 5.96
N TRP A 260 -0.73 -12.24 6.55
CA TRP A 260 0.37 -12.98 5.95
C TRP A 260 -0.03 -14.40 5.51
N ALA A 261 -0.65 -15.18 6.40
CA ALA A 261 -0.97 -16.58 6.10
C ALA A 261 -1.97 -16.75 4.94
N ARG A 262 -2.79 -15.73 4.60
CA ARG A 262 -3.54 -15.79 3.33
C ARG A 262 -2.66 -15.48 2.15
N LEU A 263 -1.86 -14.42 2.19
CA LEU A 263 -0.94 -14.13 1.09
C LEU A 263 -0.06 -15.34 0.80
N GLU A 264 0.50 -15.98 1.83
CA GLU A 264 1.30 -17.22 1.72
C GLU A 264 0.53 -18.36 1.03
N ARG A 265 -0.72 -18.63 1.44
CA ARG A 265 -1.55 -19.65 0.77
C ARG A 265 -1.86 -19.31 -0.68
N GLU A 266 -2.15 -18.05 -0.98
CA GLU A 266 -2.44 -17.58 -2.33
C GLU A 266 -1.18 -17.67 -3.22
N LEU A 267 0.01 -17.40 -2.66
CA LEU A 267 1.29 -17.58 -3.36
C LEU A 267 1.57 -19.07 -3.61
N ALA A 268 1.38 -19.94 -2.61
CA ALA A 268 1.60 -21.37 -2.73
C ALA A 268 0.69 -22.02 -3.80
N ALA A 269 -0.60 -21.68 -3.80
CA ALA A 269 -1.58 -22.21 -4.76
C ALA A 269 -1.21 -21.88 -6.23
N ARG A 270 -0.49 -20.78 -6.46
CA ARG A 270 -0.03 -20.37 -7.79
C ARG A 270 1.19 -21.15 -8.25
N SER A 271 2.13 -21.42 -7.35
CA SER A 271 3.31 -22.23 -7.65
C SER A 271 2.92 -23.64 -8.11
N ASP A 272 1.89 -24.22 -7.49
CA ASP A 272 1.37 -25.54 -7.86
C ASP A 272 0.67 -25.54 -9.23
N SER A 273 0.01 -24.44 -9.59
CA SER A 273 -0.70 -24.30 -10.87
C SER A 273 0.24 -24.23 -12.08
N HIS A 274 1.50 -23.84 -11.89
CA HIS A 274 2.51 -23.80 -12.95
C HIS A 274 3.20 -25.15 -13.21
N LEU A 275 2.98 -26.16 -12.37
CA LEU A 275 3.55 -27.51 -12.52
C LEU A 275 2.60 -28.51 -13.20
N VAL A 276 1.39 -28.07 -13.57
CA VAL A 276 0.34 -28.93 -14.18
C VAL A 276 0.02 -28.49 -15.63
N GLY A 277 0.81 -27.58 -16.21
CA GLY A 277 0.67 -27.07 -17.58
C GLY A 277 1.71 -27.63 -18.54
#